data_AF-A0A3D4LMI9-F1
#
_entry.id   AF-A0A3D4LMI9-F1
#
_cell.length_a   1.000
_cell.length_b   1.000
_cell.length_c   1.000
_cell.angle_alpha   90.00
_cell.angle_beta   90.00
_cell.angle_gamma   90.00
#
_symmetry.space_group_name_H-M   'P 1'
#
loop_
_entity.id
_entity.type
_entity.pdbx_description
1 polymer ?
#
loop_
_entity_poly.entity_id
_entity_poly.type
_entity_poly.pdbx_seq_one_letter_code
_entity_poly.pdbx_strand_id
1 'polypeptide(L)'
;NVMYSFENALKKFFDIEPIVVGPGVKTGITIITDNPREVGADRIVALVAARELYSKGDTIIAIDFGTATTYDVVNEKGEFRYGITSPGIQISADAMWQRTAQLPKIEIKKPDSILAK
;
A
#
# COMPACT_ATOMS: atom_id res chain seq x y z
N ASN A 1 -22.63 3.48 -2.51
CA ASN A 1 -21.17 3.64 -2.56
C ASN A 1 -20.69 3.77 -1.11
N VAL A 2 -19.79 2.90 -0.63
CA VAL A 2 -19.36 2.87 0.79
C VAL A 2 -18.76 4.21 1.22
N MET A 3 -17.99 4.88 0.35
CA MET A 3 -17.37 6.18 0.66
C MET A 3 -18.42 7.27 0.89
N TYR A 4 -19.45 7.34 0.04
CA TYR A 4 -20.55 8.29 0.23
C TYR A 4 -21.23 8.13 1.60
N SER A 5 -21.51 6.89 2.02
CA SER A 5 -22.11 6.63 3.32
C SER A 5 -21.17 6.95 4.48
N PHE A 6 -19.87 6.67 4.33
CA PHE A 6 -18.86 6.93 5.35
C PHE A 6 -18.61 8.42 5.57
N GLU A 7 -18.44 9.19 4.49
CA GLU A 7 -18.27 10.65 4.57
C GLU A 7 -19.48 11.33 5.22
N ASN A 8 -20.70 10.94 4.85
CA ASN A 8 -21.91 11.48 5.47
C ASN A 8 -22.06 11.09 6.95
N ALA A 9 -21.58 9.91 7.35
CA ALA A 9 -21.55 9.52 8.76
C ALA A 9 -20.60 10.43 9.55
N LEU A 10 -19.42 10.75 9.01
CA LEU A 10 -18.48 11.69 9.64
C LEU A 10 -19.09 13.08 9.83
N LYS A 11 -19.75 13.62 8.79
CA LYS A 11 -20.46 14.90 8.88
C LYS A 11 -21.60 14.87 9.90
N LYS A 12 -22.44 13.84 9.83
CA LYS A 12 -23.67 13.76 10.66
C LYS A 12 -23.37 13.53 12.14
N PHE A 13 -22.43 12.64 12.45
CA PHE A 13 -22.20 12.19 13.82
C PHE A 13 -21.04 12.91 14.49
N PHE A 14 -20.12 13.50 13.73
CA PHE A 14 -18.91 14.14 14.28
C PHE A 14 -18.76 15.60 13.86
N ASP A 15 -19.62 16.16 13.00
CA ASP A 15 -19.53 17.54 12.48
C ASP A 15 -18.16 17.83 11.83
N ILE A 16 -17.57 16.82 11.19
CA ILE A 16 -16.29 16.91 10.49
C ILE A 16 -16.51 16.75 8.99
N GLU A 17 -15.96 17.67 8.20
CA GLU A 17 -15.80 17.50 6.76
C GLU A 17 -14.49 16.75 6.49
N PRO A 18 -14.53 15.46 6.07
CA PRO A 18 -13.33 14.66 5.91
C PRO A 18 -12.55 15.07 4.65
N ILE A 19 -11.22 15.08 4.75
CA ILE A 19 -10.36 15.17 3.58
C ILE A 19 -10.19 13.77 3.00
N VAL A 20 -10.68 13.55 1.77
CA VAL A 20 -10.45 12.31 1.03
C VAL A 20 -9.17 12.46 0.20
N VAL A 21 -8.16 11.65 0.50
CA VAL A 21 -6.90 11.66 -0.26
C VAL A 21 -7.15 11.09 -1.66
N GLY A 22 -6.86 11.90 -2.69
CA GLY A 22 -7.07 11.55 -4.09
C GLY A 22 -6.54 12.62 -5.04
N PRO A 23 -6.87 12.53 -6.34
CA PRO A 23 -6.43 13.51 -7.33
C PRO A 23 -6.76 14.95 -6.93
N GLY A 24 -5.75 15.83 -6.94
CA GLY A 24 -5.89 17.25 -6.57
C GLY A 24 -5.52 17.56 -5.11
N VAL A 25 -5.41 16.56 -4.23
CA VAL A 25 -4.88 16.78 -2.87
C VAL A 25 -3.38 17.02 -2.92
N LYS A 26 -2.90 18.08 -2.26
CA LYS A 26 -1.47 18.41 -2.21
C LYS A 26 -0.77 17.51 -1.20
N THR A 27 0.02 16.55 -1.70
CA THR A 27 0.77 15.59 -0.87
C THR A 27 2.25 15.95 -0.72
N GLY A 28 2.78 16.83 -1.58
CA GLY A 28 4.22 17.13 -1.64
C GLY A 28 5.05 16.07 -2.38
N ILE A 29 4.40 15.00 -2.88
CA ILE A 29 5.01 14.00 -3.75
C ILE A 29 4.65 14.31 -5.21
N THR A 30 5.64 14.35 -6.08
CA THR A 30 5.43 14.48 -7.53
C THR A 30 5.28 13.09 -8.13
N ILE A 31 4.12 12.79 -8.71
CA ILE A 31 3.85 11.49 -9.35
C ILE A 31 4.32 11.56 -10.81
N ILE A 32 5.35 10.79 -11.16
CA ILE A 32 5.95 10.73 -12.50
C ILE A 32 5.72 9.33 -13.07
N THR A 33 4.52 9.13 -13.62
CA THR A 33 4.07 7.89 -14.27
C THR A 33 3.21 8.24 -15.47
N ASP A 34 3.04 7.33 -16.43
CA ASP A 34 2.20 7.56 -17.61
C ASP A 34 0.73 7.85 -17.24
N ASN A 35 0.22 7.19 -16.19
CA ASN A 35 -1.14 7.37 -15.67
C ASN A 35 -1.15 7.74 -14.17
N PRO A 36 -0.89 9.01 -13.80
CA PRO A 36 -0.81 9.42 -12.38
C PRO A 36 -2.10 9.16 -11.57
N ARG A 37 -3.26 9.10 -12.24
CA ARG A 37 -4.57 8.86 -11.60
C ARG A 37 -4.80 7.40 -11.21
N GLU A 38 -4.03 6.47 -11.77
CA GLU A 38 -4.12 5.04 -11.46
C GLU A 38 -3.28 4.65 -10.23
N VAL A 39 -2.45 5.57 -9.74
CA VAL A 39 -1.65 5.34 -8.54
C VAL A 39 -2.56 5.37 -7.32
N GLY A 40 -2.53 4.28 -6.54
CA GLY A 40 -3.26 4.17 -5.28
C GLY A 40 -2.90 5.26 -4.29
N ALA A 41 -3.91 5.83 -3.62
CA ALA A 41 -3.73 6.88 -2.62
C ALA A 41 -2.93 6.40 -1.41
N ASP A 42 -3.10 5.15 -1.01
CA ASP A 42 -2.35 4.46 0.04
C ASP A 42 -0.83 4.49 -0.19
N ARG A 43 -0.39 4.21 -1.42
CA ARG A 43 1.02 4.26 -1.81
C ARG A 43 1.63 5.64 -1.63
N ILE A 44 0.88 6.68 -2.04
CA ILE A 44 1.33 8.07 -1.90
C ILE A 44 1.41 8.47 -0.42
N VAL A 45 0.41 8.12 0.38
CA VAL A 45 0.41 8.44 1.82
C VAL A 45 1.55 7.73 2.54
N ALA A 46 1.86 6.49 2.18
CA ALA A 46 3.02 5.77 2.73
C ALA A 46 4.34 6.50 2.46
N LEU A 47 4.54 7.00 1.24
CA LEU A 47 5.74 7.76 0.89
C LEU A 47 5.82 9.13 1.58
N VAL A 48 4.68 9.82 1.71
CA VAL A 48 4.59 11.07 2.49
C VAL A 48 5.05 10.82 3.92
N ALA A 49 4.48 9.80 4.57
CA ALA A 49 4.85 9.45 5.94
C ALA A 49 6.33 9.05 6.04
N ALA A 50 6.83 8.23 5.12
CA ALA A 50 8.22 7.79 5.14
C ALA A 50 9.21 8.95 4.99
N ARG A 51 8.92 9.92 4.12
CA ARG A 51 9.77 11.12 3.99
C ARG A 51 9.72 12.02 5.23
N GLU A 52 8.56 12.14 5.86
CA GLU A 52 8.43 12.96 7.07
C GLU A 52 9.14 12.32 8.27
N LEU A 53 9.02 11.01 8.44
CA LEU A 53 9.54 10.29 9.59
C LEU A 53 11.05 9.99 9.50
N TYR A 54 11.56 9.77 8.29
CA TYR A 54 12.95 9.32 8.10
C TYR A 54 13.84 10.39 7.47
N SER A 55 13.59 10.79 6.22
CA SER A 55 14.40 11.80 5.53
C SER A 55 13.70 12.41 4.32
N LYS A 56 13.80 13.73 4.17
CA LYS A 56 13.39 14.46 2.97
C LYS A 56 14.52 14.60 1.95
N GLY A 57 15.76 14.29 2.32
CA GLY A 57 16.93 14.45 1.45
C GLY A 57 17.39 13.17 0.75
N ASP A 58 16.83 12.03 1.14
CA ASP A 58 17.28 10.72 0.65
C ASP A 58 16.24 10.06 -0.25
N THR A 59 16.70 9.08 -1.03
CA THR A 59 15.80 8.13 -1.69
C THR A 59 15.29 7.12 -0.67
N ILE A 60 13.97 6.93 -0.63
CA ILE A 60 13.30 6.02 0.30
C ILE A 60 12.49 5.00 -0.50
N ILE A 61 12.54 3.75 -0.03
CA ILE A 61 11.66 2.68 -0.49
C ILE A 61 10.71 2.35 0.67
N ALA A 62 9.41 2.54 0.45
CA ALA A 62 8.37 2.06 1.35
C ALA A 62 7.90 0.68 0.87
N ILE A 63 7.89 -0.30 1.77
CA ILE A 63 7.41 -1.66 1.49
C ILE A 63 6.19 -1.92 2.35
N ASP A 64 5.03 -2.07 1.73
CA ASP A 64 3.78 -2.39 2.43
C ASP A 64 3.45 -3.87 2.23
N PHE A 65 3.24 -4.58 3.34
CA PHE A 65 2.87 -5.99 3.38
C PHE A 65 1.37 -6.14 3.65
N GLY A 66 0.55 -5.77 2.66
CA GLY A 66 -0.90 -5.88 2.72
C GLY A 66 -1.44 -7.10 1.97
N THR A 67 -2.65 -6.94 1.41
CA THR A 67 -3.26 -7.91 0.49
C THR A 67 -2.33 -8.23 -0.68
N ALA A 68 -1.73 -7.19 -1.27
CA ALA A 68 -0.56 -7.28 -2.13
C ALA A 68 0.65 -6.75 -1.37
N THR A 69 1.86 -7.13 -1.80
CA THR A 69 3.08 -6.46 -1.34
C THR A 69 3.44 -5.36 -2.32
N THR A 70 3.55 -4.11 -1.86
CA THR A 70 3.99 -2.99 -2.71
C THR A 70 5.41 -2.55 -2.34
N TYR A 71 6.16 -2.07 -3.34
CA TYR A 71 7.49 -1.49 -3.17
C TYR A 71 7.49 -0.15 -3.88
N ASP A 72 7.41 0.92 -3.11
CA ASP A 72 7.17 2.26 -3.61
C ASP A 72 8.40 3.12 -3.38
N VAL A 73 8.92 3.74 -4.45
CA VAL A 73 10.17 4.49 -4.40
C VAL A 73 9.90 5.97 -4.56
N VAL A 74 10.41 6.77 -3.61
CA VAL A 74 10.49 8.22 -3.73
C VAL A 74 11.94 8.66 -3.67
N ASN A 75 12.38 9.43 -4.66
CA ASN A 75 13.75 9.92 -4.71
C ASN A 75 13.95 11.16 -3.82
N GLU A 76 15.17 11.67 -3.72
CA GLU A 76 15.54 12.85 -2.94
C GLU A 76 14.72 14.10 -3.28
N LYS A 77 14.25 14.21 -4.52
CA LYS A 77 13.43 15.33 -5.01
C LYS A 77 11.95 15.22 -4.65
N GLY A 78 11.53 14.13 -4.00
CA GLY A 78 10.13 13.87 -3.69
C GLY A 78 9.35 13.34 -4.88
N GLU A 79 10.02 12.73 -5.87
CA GLU A 79 9.38 12.18 -7.05
C GLU A 79 9.13 10.68 -6.89
N PHE A 80 7.87 10.28 -7.03
CA PHE A 80 7.47 8.88 -7.17
C PHE A 80 7.51 8.49 -8.65
N ARG A 81 8.46 7.63 -9.02
CA ARG A 81 8.68 7.18 -10.40
C ARG A 81 8.42 5.70 -10.60
N TYR A 82 8.72 4.91 -9.56
CA TYR A 82 8.73 3.46 -9.65
C TYR A 82 7.94 2.88 -8.51
N GLY A 83 7.16 1.87 -8.86
CA GLY A 83 6.33 1.17 -7.94
C GLY A 83 6.15 -0.26 -8.41
N ILE A 84 6.39 -1.22 -7.52
CA ILE A 84 6.31 -2.65 -7.83
C ILE A 84 5.19 -3.24 -6.99
N THR A 85 4.41 -4.15 -7.58
CA THR A 85 3.37 -4.91 -6.87
C THR A 85 3.64 -6.40 -7.06
N SER A 86 3.65 -7.14 -5.97
CA SER A 86 3.69 -8.61 -5.96
C SER A 86 2.53 -9.18 -5.14
N PRO A 87 2.19 -10.47 -5.31
CA PRO A 87 1.22 -11.12 -4.43
C PRO A 87 1.62 -10.97 -2.96
N GLY A 88 0.66 -10.65 -2.10
CA GLY A 88 0.88 -10.65 -0.66
C GLY A 88 1.20 -12.05 -0.15
N ILE A 89 1.71 -12.14 1.08
CA ILE A 89 2.07 -13.42 1.71
C ILE A 89 0.85 -14.35 1.77
N GLN A 90 -0.30 -13.81 2.19
CA GLN A 90 -1.55 -14.57 2.28
C GLN A 90 -2.05 -15.02 0.91
N ILE A 91 -2.04 -14.14 -0.11
CA ILE A 91 -2.42 -14.51 -1.48
C ILE A 91 -1.53 -15.63 -2.01
N SER A 92 -0.22 -15.56 -1.74
CA SER A 92 0.73 -16.58 -2.19
C SER A 92 0.42 -17.94 -1.57
N ALA A 93 0.15 -17.99 -0.25
CA ALA A 93 -0.23 -19.21 0.44
C ALA A 93 -1.60 -19.75 -0.02
N ASP A 94 -2.59 -18.88 -0.16
CA ASP A 94 -3.93 -19.26 -0.63
C ASP A 94 -3.90 -19.78 -2.07
N ALA A 95 -3.07 -19.19 -2.95
CA ALA A 95 -2.90 -19.67 -4.31
C ALA A 95 -2.34 -21.10 -4.34
N MET A 96 -1.33 -21.40 -3.52
CA MET A 96 -0.75 -22.75 -3.42
C MET A 96 -1.77 -23.76 -2.90
N TRP A 97 -2.55 -23.41 -1.87
CA TRP A 97 -3.62 -24.23 -1.32
C TRP A 97 -4.74 -24.49 -2.34
N GLN A 98 -5.22 -23.46 -3.04
CA GLN A 98 -6.36 -23.57 -3.95
C GLN A 98 -6.01 -24.22 -5.30
N ARG A 99 -4.76 -24.15 -5.74
CA ARG A 99 -4.32 -24.62 -7.07
C ARG A 99 -3.53 -25.92 -7.04
N THR A 100 -3.41 -26.57 -5.89
CA THR A 100 -2.69 -27.85 -5.73
C THR A 100 -3.56 -28.88 -5.02
N ALA A 101 -3.51 -30.14 -5.44
CA ALA A 101 -4.43 -31.18 -4.94
C ALA A 101 -4.24 -31.57 -3.47
N GLN A 102 -3.02 -31.45 -2.91
CA GLN A 102 -2.67 -32.02 -1.60
C GLN A 102 -2.03 -31.03 -0.63
N LEU A 103 -1.87 -29.76 -1.00
CA LEU A 103 -1.34 -28.78 -0.06
C LEU A 103 -2.47 -28.33 0.89
N PRO A 104 -2.31 -28.45 2.22
CA PRO A 104 -3.30 -27.94 3.15
C PRO A 104 -3.23 -26.41 3.22
N LYS A 105 -4.31 -25.80 3.70
CA LYS A 105 -4.27 -24.38 4.08
C LYS A 105 -3.36 -24.22 5.30
N ILE A 106 -2.41 -23.30 5.21
CA ILE A 106 -1.44 -23.05 6.29
C ILE A 106 -1.65 -21.69 6.94
N GLU A 107 -1.31 -21.61 8.22
CA GLU A 107 -1.14 -20.34 8.92
C GLU A 107 0.19 -19.69 8.51
N ILE A 108 0.17 -18.37 8.32
CA ILE A 108 1.39 -17.60 8.06
C ILE A 108 2.15 -17.40 9.37
N LYS A 109 3.24 -18.14 9.55
CA LYS A 109 4.16 -18.00 10.67
C LYS A 109 5.60 -18.16 10.20
N LYS A 110 6.53 -17.54 10.93
CA LYS A 110 7.97 -17.75 10.70
C LYS A 110 8.31 -19.22 11.02
N PRO A 111 8.86 -20.00 10.07
CA PRO A 111 9.27 -21.37 10.35
C PRO A 111 10.64 -21.40 11.07
N ASP A 112 10.90 -22.47 11.81
CA ASP A 112 12.22 -22.71 12.44
C ASP A 112 13.31 -23.03 11.41
N SER A 113 12.92 -23.61 10.27
CA SER A 113 13.81 -23.98 9.16
C SER A 113 13.07 -23.93 7.83
N ILE A 114 13.82 -23.70 6.74
CA ILE A 114 13.31 -23.80 5.36
C ILE A 114 13.10 -25.25 4.92
N LEU A 115 13.75 -26.21 5.59
CA LEU A 115 13.65 -27.64 5.28
C LEU A 115 12.41 -28.23 5.97
N ALA A 116 11.40 -28.57 5.19
CA ALA A 116 10.23 -29.32 5.65
C ALA A 116 10.59 -30.81 5.83
N LYS A 117 10.14 -31.42 6.93
CA LYS A 117 10.27 -32.86 7.22
C LYS A 117 8.92 -33.54 7.07
#